data_AF-A0A7R9ZXI8-F1
#
_entry.id   AF-A0A7R9ZXI8-F1
#
_cell.length_a   1.000
_cell.length_b   1.000
_cell.length_c   1.000
_cell.angle_alpha   90.00
_cell.angle_beta   90.00
_cell.angle_gamma   90.00
#
_symmetry.space_group_name_H-M   'P 1'
#
loop_
_entity.id
_entity.type
_entity.pdbx_description
1 polymer ?
#
loop_
_entity_poly.entity_id
_entity_poly.type
_entity_poly.pdbx_seq_one_letter_code
_entity_poly.pdbx_strand_id
1 'polypeptide(L)'
;VAGVWSRSRDFRPPLRAGGAEACASKDLALSLLRDDRSEASVESVEIKMDALFKDADSTRLGGAKFDLERKAREKDIPVNDLEDLTTLDVLLEKFERLEKLTVTRLHDEYESLGFVADDLMPRTELLKLVKDVYIWSEMKLTALQEVCALKEIEVDTTQPRSDLMKLLADSTWEALGIPVSRLGKDVAKTVLEQVRMLENCS
;
A
#
# COMPACT_ATOMS: atom_id res chain seq x y z
N VAL A 1 35.01 -0.94 30.03
CA VAL A 1 33.57 -0.85 30.39
C VAL A 1 32.79 -1.51 29.26
N ALA A 2 32.56 -2.81 29.37
CA ALA A 2 31.88 -3.61 28.36
C ALA A 2 30.40 -3.75 28.76
N GLY A 3 29.50 -3.14 27.99
CA GLY A 3 28.06 -3.26 28.18
C GLY A 3 27.53 -4.42 27.36
N VAL A 4 27.16 -5.50 28.04
CA VAL A 4 26.45 -6.66 27.49
C VAL A 4 25.03 -6.23 27.15
N TRP A 5 24.68 -6.16 25.87
CA TRP A 5 23.31 -5.96 25.41
C TRP A 5 22.69 -7.33 25.11
N SER A 6 22.25 -8.02 26.16
CA SER A 6 21.33 -9.15 26.01
C SER A 6 19.91 -8.58 25.88
N ARG A 7 19.39 -8.48 24.66
CA ARG A 7 17.95 -8.31 24.42
C ARG A 7 17.40 -9.60 23.82
N SER A 8 17.00 -10.51 24.70
CA SER A 8 15.98 -11.52 24.39
C SER A 8 14.71 -10.79 23.98
N ARG A 9 14.37 -10.83 22.69
CA ARG A 9 13.03 -10.49 22.22
C ARG A 9 12.23 -11.79 22.14
N ASP A 10 11.67 -12.20 23.28
CA ASP A 10 10.55 -13.13 23.30
C ASP A 10 9.35 -12.42 22.66
N PHE A 11 9.18 -12.64 21.36
CA PHE A 11 8.01 -12.19 20.61
C PHE A 11 6.84 -13.13 20.94
N ARG A 12 6.12 -12.86 22.03
CA ARG A 12 4.79 -13.44 22.26
C ARG A 12 3.73 -12.47 21.75
N PRO A 13 3.04 -12.76 20.63
CA PRO A 13 1.81 -12.05 20.31
C PRO A 13 0.74 -12.37 21.38
N PRO A 14 -0.11 -11.41 21.78
CA PRO A 14 -1.26 -11.71 22.63
C PRO A 14 -2.22 -12.61 21.85
N LEU A 15 -2.41 -13.83 22.36
CA LEU A 15 -3.47 -14.74 21.93
C LEU A 15 -4.81 -14.02 22.11
N ARG A 16 -5.40 -13.58 20.99
CA ARG A 16 -6.75 -13.04 20.94
C ARG A 16 -7.70 -14.21 21.22
N ALA A 17 -8.15 -14.29 22.46
CA ALA A 17 -9.13 -15.26 22.91
C ALA A 17 -10.39 -15.17 22.04
N GLY A 18 -10.84 -16.32 21.55
CA GLY A 18 -12.03 -16.46 20.74
C GLY A 18 -13.29 -16.01 21.47
N GLY A 19 -14.00 -15.07 20.86
CA GLY A 19 -15.43 -14.86 21.09
C GLY A 19 -16.19 -15.63 20.02
N ALA A 20 -16.58 -16.85 20.36
CA ALA A 20 -17.63 -17.58 19.65
C ALA A 20 -18.97 -17.10 20.18
N GLU A 21 -19.74 -16.33 19.40
CA GLU A 21 -21.15 -16.11 19.71
C GLU A 21 -22.01 -16.09 18.44
N ALA A 22 -22.93 -17.05 18.42
CA ALA A 22 -24.28 -17.00 17.85
C ALA A 22 -24.44 -16.97 16.31
N CYS A 23 -24.46 -18.17 15.73
CA CYS A 23 -25.45 -18.51 14.71
C CYS A 23 -26.86 -18.42 15.32
N ALA A 24 -27.71 -17.53 14.82
CA ALA A 24 -29.15 -17.58 15.08
C ALA A 24 -29.97 -17.10 13.87
N SER A 25 -30.88 -17.98 13.48
CA SER A 25 -31.90 -17.95 12.43
C SER A 25 -32.65 -16.64 12.17
N LYS A 26 -33.09 -16.50 10.91
CA LYS A 26 -34.47 -16.20 10.41
C LYS A 26 -34.30 -15.72 8.96
N ASP A 27 -34.62 -16.46 7.90
CA ASP A 27 -35.88 -17.12 7.52
C ASP A 27 -37.14 -16.29 7.85
N LEU A 28 -37.92 -15.98 6.80
CA LEU A 28 -39.02 -14.99 6.65
C LEU A 28 -38.51 -13.63 6.12
N ALA A 29 -38.93 -13.08 4.98
CA ALA A 29 -40.16 -13.26 4.23
C ALA A 29 -39.96 -12.96 2.73
N LEU A 30 -40.15 -13.98 1.88
CA LEU A 30 -40.66 -13.81 0.53
C LEU A 30 -42.17 -13.69 0.63
N SER A 31 -42.72 -12.50 0.41
CA SER A 31 -44.14 -12.27 0.13
C SER A 31 -44.37 -10.83 -0.36
N LEU A 32 -44.97 -10.73 -1.56
CA LEU A 32 -45.85 -9.67 -2.02
C LEU A 32 -45.22 -8.35 -2.51
N LEU A 33 -45.04 -8.26 -3.83
CA LEU A 33 -45.62 -7.16 -4.62
C LEU A 33 -45.77 -7.62 -6.08
N ARG A 34 -46.98 -8.11 -6.38
CA ARG A 34 -47.51 -8.21 -7.74
C ARG A 34 -48.08 -6.84 -8.14
N ASP A 35 -47.79 -6.50 -9.39
CA ASP A 35 -48.59 -5.77 -10.38
C ASP A 35 -49.61 -4.72 -9.92
N ASP A 36 -49.38 -3.47 -10.32
CA ASP A 36 -50.45 -2.63 -10.90
C ASP A 36 -49.90 -1.66 -11.96
N ARG A 37 -49.99 -2.13 -13.20
CA ARG A 37 -50.47 -1.44 -14.41
C ARG A 37 -50.78 0.06 -14.28
N SER A 38 -50.06 0.90 -15.04
CA SER A 38 -50.69 2.04 -15.71
C SER A 38 -50.03 2.30 -17.07
N GLU A 39 -50.70 1.83 -18.11
CA GLU A 39 -50.53 2.30 -19.48
C GLU A 39 -51.24 3.67 -19.58
N ALA A 40 -50.47 4.74 -19.73
CA ALA A 40 -51.03 6.03 -20.10
C ALA A 40 -50.13 6.73 -21.13
N SER A 41 -50.74 6.94 -22.30
CA SER A 41 -50.46 8.00 -23.27
C SER A 41 -49.11 7.97 -23.99
N VAL A 42 -49.12 7.21 -25.07
CA VAL A 42 -48.30 7.43 -26.27
C VAL A 42 -49.05 8.47 -27.12
N GLU A 43 -48.72 9.75 -26.99
CA GLU A 43 -48.94 10.78 -28.05
C GLU A 43 -48.48 12.15 -27.56
N SER A 44 -47.23 12.51 -27.86
CA SER A 44 -46.73 13.87 -28.14
C SER A 44 -45.21 13.84 -28.22
N VAL A 45 -44.70 13.05 -29.17
CA VAL A 45 -43.37 13.24 -29.72
C VAL A 45 -43.58 14.01 -31.01
N GLU A 46 -43.10 15.24 -31.04
CA GLU A 46 -42.34 15.85 -32.14
C GLU A 46 -42.26 17.35 -31.86
N ILE A 47 -41.12 17.95 -32.19
CA ILE A 47 -40.79 19.38 -32.01
C ILE A 47 -40.15 19.72 -30.65
N LYS A 48 -38.87 19.33 -30.49
CA LYS A 48 -37.73 20.07 -29.86
C LYS A 48 -36.62 19.15 -29.31
N MET A 49 -36.29 18.05 -29.98
CA MET A 49 -35.22 17.13 -29.53
C MET A 49 -33.82 17.45 -30.09
N ASP A 50 -33.66 18.45 -30.97
CA ASP A 50 -32.37 18.75 -31.62
C ASP A 50 -31.55 19.86 -30.94
N ALA A 51 -32.08 20.51 -29.89
CA ALA A 51 -31.37 21.58 -29.15
C ALA A 51 -30.89 21.16 -27.75
N LEU A 52 -31.18 19.93 -27.32
CA LEU A 52 -30.89 19.44 -25.96
C LEU A 52 -29.67 18.50 -25.87
N PHE A 53 -28.99 18.26 -26.99
CA PHE A 53 -27.85 17.32 -27.07
C PHE A 53 -26.46 17.98 -27.08
N LYS A 54 -26.35 19.28 -26.76
CA LYS A 54 -25.06 19.99 -26.76
C LYS A 54 -24.28 19.96 -25.45
N ASP A 55 -24.86 19.49 -24.35
CA ASP A 55 -24.19 19.44 -23.04
C ASP A 55 -23.90 17.99 -22.55
N ALA A 56 -24.08 16.98 -23.40
CA ALA A 56 -23.89 15.57 -23.02
C ALA A 56 -22.41 15.13 -22.91
N ASP A 57 -21.44 16.00 -23.23
CA ASP A 57 -20.02 15.64 -23.18
C ASP A 57 -19.36 15.94 -21.81
N SER A 58 -20.04 16.65 -20.90
CA SER A 58 -19.47 16.97 -19.58
C SER A 58 -19.55 15.82 -18.57
N THR A 59 -20.35 14.78 -18.80
CA THR A 59 -20.50 13.63 -17.89
C THR A 59 -19.59 12.45 -18.20
N ARG A 60 -18.89 12.44 -19.35
CA ARG A 60 -18.00 11.32 -19.72
C ARG A 60 -16.67 11.28 -18.95
N LEU A 61 -16.22 12.41 -18.39
CA LEU A 61 -15.00 12.46 -17.59
C LEU A 61 -15.16 11.85 -16.19
N GLY A 62 -16.39 11.63 -15.72
CA GLY A 62 -16.66 11.01 -14.42
C GLY A 62 -16.34 9.51 -14.38
N GLY A 63 -16.43 8.81 -15.51
CA GLY A 63 -16.22 7.35 -15.58
C GLY A 63 -14.77 6.95 -15.28
N ALA A 64 -13.81 7.66 -15.89
CA ALA A 64 -12.38 7.35 -15.73
C ALA A 64 -11.91 7.50 -14.28
N LYS A 65 -12.39 8.52 -13.55
CA LYS A 65 -12.02 8.73 -12.15
C LYS A 65 -12.50 7.58 -11.25
N PHE A 66 -13.74 7.13 -11.43
CA PHE A 66 -14.30 6.05 -10.62
C PHE A 66 -13.57 4.72 -10.85
N ASP A 67 -13.15 4.46 -12.09
CA ASP A 67 -12.39 3.27 -12.43
C ASP A 67 -11.00 3.25 -11.77
N LEU A 68 -10.33 4.41 -11.66
CA LEU A 68 -9.03 4.52 -10.98
C LEU A 68 -9.15 4.29 -9.47
N GLU A 69 -10.15 4.87 -8.80
CA GLU A 69 -10.37 4.66 -7.36
C GLU A 69 -10.71 3.19 -7.05
N ARG A 70 -11.46 2.51 -7.92
CA ARG A 70 -11.72 1.07 -7.78
C ARG A 70 -10.44 0.26 -7.88
N LYS A 71 -9.60 0.50 -8.91
CA LYS A 71 -8.30 -0.16 -9.06
C LYS A 71 -7.36 0.11 -7.88
N ALA A 72 -7.38 1.34 -7.36
CA ALA A 72 -6.59 1.72 -6.19
C ALA A 72 -6.97 0.90 -4.95
N ARG A 73 -8.28 0.73 -4.70
CA ARG A 73 -8.78 -0.12 -3.61
C ARG A 73 -8.41 -1.60 -3.79
N GLU A 74 -8.44 -2.12 -5.01
CA GLU A 74 -8.03 -3.50 -5.30
C GLU A 74 -6.54 -3.76 -5.04
N LYS A 75 -5.72 -2.70 -5.08
CA LYS A 75 -4.26 -2.76 -4.83
C LYS A 75 -3.89 -2.25 -3.44
N ASP A 76 -4.86 -2.06 -2.55
CA ASP A 76 -4.68 -1.56 -1.18
C ASP A 76 -3.98 -0.17 -1.10
N ILE A 77 -4.22 0.70 -2.08
CA ILE A 77 -3.62 2.06 -2.12
C ILE A 77 -4.52 3.03 -1.33
N PRO A 78 -3.99 3.73 -0.31
CA PRO A 78 -4.75 4.70 0.47
C PRO A 78 -4.93 6.02 -0.29
N VAL A 79 -5.96 6.10 -1.13
CA VAL A 79 -6.23 7.26 -2.01
C VAL A 79 -6.34 8.59 -1.24
N ASN A 80 -6.83 8.57 0.01
CA ASN A 80 -6.98 9.77 0.83
C ASN A 80 -5.64 10.36 1.30
N ASP A 81 -4.62 9.51 1.39
CA ASP A 81 -3.31 9.86 1.95
C ASP A 81 -2.31 10.30 0.88
N LEU A 82 -2.65 10.11 -0.40
CA LEU A 82 -1.84 10.57 -1.52
C LEU A 82 -1.85 12.11 -1.62
N GLU A 83 -0.72 12.67 -2.03
CA GLU A 83 -0.57 14.13 -2.23
C GLU A 83 -1.39 14.63 -3.43
N ASP A 84 -1.38 13.88 -4.53
CA ASP A 84 -2.13 14.19 -5.75
C ASP A 84 -2.81 12.93 -6.30
N LEU A 85 -3.99 13.08 -6.89
CA LEU A 85 -4.70 12.01 -7.60
C LEU A 85 -4.12 11.77 -8.99
N THR A 86 -3.38 12.72 -9.57
CA THR A 86 -2.73 12.52 -10.87
C THR A 86 -1.60 11.48 -10.78
N THR A 87 -0.93 11.37 -9.63
CA THR A 87 0.14 10.38 -9.42
C THR A 87 -0.41 8.96 -9.27
N LEU A 88 -1.71 8.80 -9.00
CA LEU A 88 -2.35 7.50 -8.84
C LEU A 88 -2.26 6.65 -10.12
N ASP A 89 -2.46 7.26 -11.30
CA ASP A 89 -2.38 6.55 -12.58
C ASP A 89 -0.95 6.02 -12.83
N VAL A 90 0.05 6.89 -12.60
CA VAL A 90 1.47 6.53 -12.69
C VAL A 90 1.83 5.42 -11.68
N LEU A 91 1.28 5.47 -10.47
CA LEU A 91 1.53 4.47 -9.44
C LEU A 91 0.90 3.11 -9.78
N LEU A 92 -0.31 3.11 -10.36
CA LEU A 92 -0.95 1.89 -10.88
C LEU A 92 -0.15 1.27 -12.03
N GLU A 93 0.32 2.07 -13.00
CA GLU A 93 1.18 1.59 -14.08
C GLU A 93 2.50 0.98 -13.54
N LYS A 94 3.13 1.66 -12.57
CA LYS A 94 4.31 1.14 -11.86
C LYS A 94 4.01 -0.20 -11.19
N PHE A 95 2.86 -0.36 -10.56
CA PHE A 95 2.48 -1.60 -9.87
C PHE A 95 2.27 -2.77 -10.83
N GLU A 96 1.62 -2.52 -11.97
CA GLU A 96 1.48 -3.51 -13.04
C GLU A 96 2.84 -3.93 -13.61
N ARG A 97 3.79 -3.00 -13.71
CA ARG A 97 5.18 -3.29 -14.11
C ARG A 97 5.89 -4.15 -13.07
N LEU A 98 5.81 -3.79 -11.78
CA LEU A 98 6.43 -4.53 -10.68
C LEU A 98 5.91 -5.96 -10.59
N GLU A 99 4.61 -6.17 -10.81
CA GLU A 99 3.99 -7.51 -10.81
C GLU A 99 4.57 -8.46 -11.87
N LYS A 100 5.17 -7.92 -12.94
CA LYS A 100 5.80 -8.69 -14.02
C LYS A 100 7.29 -8.93 -13.78
N LEU A 101 7.92 -8.27 -12.81
CA LEU A 101 9.35 -8.43 -12.53
C LEU A 101 9.68 -9.76 -11.83
N THR A 102 10.89 -10.24 -12.08
CA THR A 102 11.47 -11.39 -11.37
C THR A 102 11.85 -11.00 -9.94
N VAL A 103 12.00 -11.99 -9.05
CA VAL A 103 12.39 -11.77 -7.64
C VAL A 103 13.69 -11.00 -7.53
N THR A 104 14.70 -11.38 -8.33
CA THR A 104 16.00 -10.69 -8.38
C THR A 104 15.87 -9.21 -8.72
N ARG A 105 15.04 -8.87 -9.71
CA ARG A 105 14.79 -7.47 -10.10
C ARG A 105 14.00 -6.71 -9.04
N LEU A 106 13.11 -7.37 -8.30
CA LEU A 106 12.42 -6.75 -7.17
C LEU A 106 13.38 -6.43 -6.02
N HIS A 107 14.36 -7.31 -5.74
CA HIS A 107 15.43 -7.00 -4.80
C HIS A 107 16.26 -5.81 -5.26
N ASP A 108 16.71 -5.81 -6.53
CA ASP A 108 17.47 -4.69 -7.09
C ASP A 108 16.71 -3.36 -6.93
N GLU A 109 15.40 -3.35 -7.24
CA GLU A 109 14.57 -2.16 -7.13
C GLU A 109 14.42 -1.72 -5.66
N TYR A 110 14.17 -2.66 -4.74
CA TYR A 110 14.05 -2.37 -3.31
C TYR A 110 15.35 -1.82 -2.71
N GLU A 111 16.49 -2.42 -3.09
CA GLU A 111 17.82 -1.94 -2.71
C GLU A 111 18.14 -0.57 -3.31
N SER A 112 17.70 -0.29 -4.55
CA SER A 112 17.90 1.01 -5.19
C SER A 112 17.17 2.14 -4.46
N LEU A 113 16.07 1.82 -3.78
CA LEU A 113 15.33 2.74 -2.92
C LEU A 113 16.00 2.91 -1.53
N GLY A 114 17.08 2.19 -1.28
CA GLY A 114 17.89 2.25 -0.06
C GLY A 114 17.46 1.30 1.05
N PHE A 115 16.47 0.45 0.79
CA PHE A 115 15.95 -0.53 1.75
C PHE A 115 16.68 -1.86 1.62
N VAL A 116 16.60 -2.70 2.65
CA VAL A 116 17.18 -4.05 2.64
C VAL A 116 16.09 -5.09 2.85
N ALA A 117 16.11 -6.13 2.03
CA ALA A 117 15.24 -7.30 2.16
C ALA A 117 16.07 -8.54 2.52
N ASP A 118 15.44 -9.44 3.26
CA ASP A 118 15.95 -10.78 3.52
C ASP A 118 15.87 -11.61 2.23
N ASP A 119 16.89 -12.41 1.94
CA ASP A 119 16.95 -13.27 0.75
C ASP A 119 15.95 -14.43 0.82
N LEU A 120 15.54 -14.80 2.04
CA LEU A 120 14.54 -15.83 2.29
C LEU A 120 13.10 -15.30 2.16
N MET A 121 12.93 -14.00 1.90
CA MET A 121 11.61 -13.38 1.81
C MET A 121 10.85 -13.88 0.57
N PRO A 122 9.59 -14.33 0.72
CA PRO A 122 8.81 -14.78 -0.43
C PRO A 122 8.50 -13.60 -1.36
N ARG A 123 8.47 -13.87 -2.67
CA ARG A 123 8.21 -12.87 -3.72
C ARG A 123 7.01 -11.97 -3.43
N THR A 124 5.93 -12.54 -2.88
CA THR A 124 4.69 -11.82 -2.59
C THR A 124 4.88 -10.76 -1.50
N GLU A 125 5.68 -11.05 -0.47
CA GLU A 125 5.99 -10.10 0.60
C GLU A 125 6.96 -9.03 0.10
N LEU A 126 7.99 -9.42 -0.64
CA LEU A 126 8.92 -8.45 -1.25
C LEU A 126 8.20 -7.48 -2.19
N LEU A 127 7.31 -7.98 -3.05
CA LEU A 127 6.50 -7.15 -3.93
C LEU A 127 5.63 -6.18 -3.13
N LYS A 128 5.05 -6.61 -2.01
CA LYS A 128 4.27 -5.76 -1.12
C LYS A 128 5.13 -4.65 -0.53
N LEU A 129 6.31 -4.97 -0.01
CA LEU A 129 7.23 -3.97 0.54
C LEU A 129 7.68 -2.94 -0.51
N VAL A 130 8.01 -3.39 -1.73
CA VAL A 130 8.37 -2.47 -2.82
C VAL A 130 7.20 -1.53 -3.14
N LYS A 131 5.98 -2.06 -3.23
CA LYS A 131 4.76 -1.26 -3.45
C LYS A 131 4.54 -0.24 -2.32
N ASP A 132 4.69 -0.67 -1.07
CA ASP A 132 4.54 0.19 0.10
C ASP A 132 5.54 1.35 0.04
N VAL A 133 6.81 1.11 -0.34
CA VAL A 133 7.81 2.19 -0.49
C VAL A 133 7.42 3.20 -1.57
N TYR A 134 6.89 2.75 -2.71
CA TYR A 134 6.38 3.69 -3.72
C TYR A 134 5.18 4.48 -3.22
N ILE A 135 4.25 3.85 -2.48
CA ILE A 135 3.12 4.56 -1.86
C ILE A 135 3.66 5.62 -0.90
N TRP A 136 4.60 5.28 -0.02
CA TRP A 136 5.22 6.22 0.93
C TRP A 136 5.88 7.42 0.24
N SER A 137 6.44 7.21 -0.95
CA SER A 137 7.06 8.30 -1.72
C SER A 137 6.06 9.33 -2.26
N GLU A 138 4.81 8.91 -2.53
CA GLU A 138 3.73 9.75 -3.08
C GLU A 138 2.70 10.19 -2.01
N MET A 139 2.81 9.67 -0.79
CA MET A 139 1.95 10.04 0.34
C MET A 139 2.25 11.45 0.87
N LYS A 140 1.22 12.08 1.42
CA LYS A 140 1.33 13.32 2.19
C LYS A 140 2.28 13.15 3.37
N LEU A 141 2.99 14.21 3.71
CA LEU A 141 3.99 14.19 4.77
C LEU A 141 3.41 13.81 6.14
N THR A 142 2.17 14.23 6.45
CA THR A 142 1.48 13.86 7.69
C THR A 142 1.23 12.36 7.78
N ALA A 143 0.76 11.74 6.69
CA ALA A 143 0.50 10.31 6.65
C ALA A 143 1.81 9.50 6.69
N LEU A 144 2.89 10.01 6.10
CA LEU A 144 4.22 9.40 6.20
C LEU A 144 4.77 9.41 7.64
N GLN A 145 4.51 10.49 8.40
CA GLN A 145 4.85 10.56 9.82
C GLN A 145 4.07 9.53 10.65
N GLU A 146 2.80 9.30 10.33
CA GLU A 146 1.99 8.25 10.97
C GLU A 146 2.56 6.85 10.70
N VAL A 147 3.03 6.57 9.47
CA VAL A 147 3.71 5.31 9.14
C VAL A 147 5.00 5.14 9.96
N CYS A 148 5.77 6.22 10.15
CA CYS A 148 6.96 6.18 11.01
C CYS A 148 6.60 5.90 12.47
N ALA A 149 5.55 6.56 12.98
CA ALA A 149 5.06 6.36 14.34
C ALA A 149 4.55 4.92 14.56
N LEU A 150 3.87 4.33 13.57
CA LEU A 150 3.42 2.94 13.58
C LEU A 150 4.60 1.95 13.71
N LYS A 151 5.75 2.32 13.17
CA LYS A 151 7.01 1.55 13.26
C LYS A 151 7.84 1.88 14.49
N GLU A 152 7.29 2.64 15.44
CA GLU A 152 7.97 3.09 16.67
C GLU A 152 9.23 3.94 16.39
N ILE A 153 9.27 4.62 15.24
CA ILE A 153 10.36 5.53 14.89
C ILE A 153 9.98 6.92 15.40
N GLU A 154 10.80 7.49 16.28
CA GLU A 154 10.62 8.84 16.77
C GLU A 154 10.96 9.85 15.66
N VAL A 155 9.96 10.64 15.27
CA VAL A 155 10.05 11.59 14.17
C VAL A 155 9.71 12.99 14.65
N ASP A 156 10.51 13.97 14.25
CA ASP A 156 10.17 15.38 14.42
C ASP A 156 9.29 15.86 13.24
N THR A 157 8.24 16.60 13.60
CA THR A 157 7.31 17.28 12.69
C THR A 157 8.00 18.16 11.64
N THR A 158 9.22 18.65 11.90
CA THR A 158 9.95 19.54 11.00
C THR A 158 10.79 18.83 9.94
N GLN A 159 10.90 17.49 10.01
CA GLN A 159 11.77 16.73 9.11
C GLN A 159 11.22 16.71 7.67
N PRO A 160 12.07 16.90 6.65
CA PRO A 160 11.67 16.78 5.25
C PRO A 160 11.37 15.32 4.89
N ARG A 161 10.54 15.12 3.86
CA ARG A 161 10.16 13.79 3.34
C ARG A 161 11.37 12.89 3.07
N SER A 162 12.47 13.42 2.53
CA SER A 162 13.70 12.67 2.26
C SER A 162 14.30 12.02 3.50
N ASP A 163 14.24 12.72 4.64
CA ASP A 163 14.80 12.25 5.90
C ASP A 163 13.89 11.19 6.51
N LEU A 164 12.57 11.35 6.41
CA LEU A 164 11.59 10.32 6.82
C LEU A 164 11.77 9.03 6.03
N MET A 165 11.90 9.12 4.70
CA MET A 165 12.17 7.95 3.85
C MET A 165 13.50 7.29 4.21
N LYS A 166 14.53 8.08 4.53
CA LYS A 166 15.82 7.56 4.98
C LYS A 166 15.70 6.85 6.32
N LEU A 167 14.96 7.38 7.29
CA LEU A 167 14.72 6.74 8.59
C LEU A 167 13.96 5.41 8.43
N LEU A 168 12.94 5.37 7.56
CA LEU A 168 12.24 4.13 7.22
C LEU A 168 13.19 3.10 6.61
N ALA A 169 14.05 3.52 5.69
CA ALA A 169 15.08 2.65 5.12
C ALA A 169 16.05 2.14 6.19
N ASP A 170 16.62 3.03 7.00
CA ASP A 170 17.56 2.67 8.07
C ASP A 170 16.93 1.70 9.08
N SER A 171 15.63 1.83 9.38
CA SER A 171 14.89 0.90 10.25
C SER A 171 14.86 -0.54 9.71
N THR A 172 14.86 -0.73 8.38
CA THR A 172 14.90 -2.07 7.78
C THR A 172 16.25 -2.75 7.99
N TRP A 173 17.33 -1.98 7.99
CA TRP A 173 18.66 -2.50 8.32
C TRP A 173 18.80 -2.84 9.79
N GLU A 174 18.27 -2.00 10.68
CA GLU A 174 18.28 -2.27 12.12
C GLU A 174 17.43 -3.50 12.48
N ALA A 175 16.37 -3.78 11.72
CA ALA A 175 15.59 -5.01 11.87
C ALA A 175 16.41 -6.27 11.55
N LEU A 176 17.38 -6.19 10.64
CA LEU A 176 18.36 -7.25 10.36
C LEU A 176 19.55 -7.24 11.35
N GLY A 177 19.53 -6.36 12.35
CA GLY A 177 20.61 -6.23 13.35
C GLY A 177 21.82 -5.42 12.87
N ILE A 178 21.72 -4.70 11.75
CA ILE A 178 22.82 -3.91 11.18
C ILE A 178 22.61 -2.42 11.52
N PRO A 179 23.42 -1.82 12.41
CA PRO A 179 23.26 -0.42 12.82
C PRO A 179 23.86 0.55 11.79
N VAL A 180 23.10 0.87 10.73
CA VAL A 180 23.53 1.76 9.63
C VAL A 180 23.91 3.16 10.12
N SER A 181 23.25 3.64 11.17
CA SER A 181 23.56 4.93 11.82
C SER A 181 25.01 5.03 12.32
N ARG A 182 25.65 3.90 12.62
CA ARG A 182 27.04 3.85 13.13
C ARG A 182 28.06 3.45 12.07
N LEU A 183 27.67 2.63 11.10
CA LEU A 183 28.58 2.04 10.11
C LEU A 183 28.59 2.79 8.77
N GLY A 184 27.50 3.46 8.42
CA GLY A 184 27.26 3.97 7.07
C GLY A 184 26.72 2.88 6.12
N LYS A 185 26.03 3.31 5.06
CA LYS A 185 25.30 2.42 4.13
C LYS A 185 26.23 1.47 3.36
N ASP A 186 27.38 1.95 2.88
CA ASP A 186 28.30 1.14 2.07
C ASP A 186 28.93 0.00 2.90
N VAL A 187 29.30 0.31 4.15
CA VAL A 187 29.85 -0.68 5.08
C VAL A 187 28.78 -1.69 5.48
N ALA A 188 27.55 -1.23 5.76
CA ALA A 188 26.42 -2.09 6.06
C ALA A 188 26.12 -3.08 4.92
N LYS A 189 26.16 -2.61 3.66
CA LYS A 189 25.99 -3.47 2.48
C LYS A 189 27.09 -4.54 2.38
N THR A 190 28.34 -4.15 2.63
CA THR A 190 29.48 -5.08 2.65
C THR A 190 29.30 -6.17 3.71
N VAL A 191 28.87 -5.79 4.91
CA VAL A 191 28.61 -6.74 6.01
C VAL A 191 27.49 -7.71 5.64
N LEU A 192 26.39 -7.22 5.07
CA LEU A 192 25.28 -8.06 4.64
C LEU A 192 25.73 -9.08 3.58
N GLU A 193 26.51 -8.65 2.59
CA GLU A 193 27.01 -9.54 1.55
C GLU A 193 27.97 -10.61 2.09
N GLN A 194 28.79 -10.26 3.08
CA GLN A 194 29.62 -11.25 3.79
C GLN A 194 28.79 -12.28 4.55
N VAL A 195 27.71 -11.86 5.22
CA VAL A 195 26.79 -12.77 5.91
C VAL A 195 26.13 -13.72 4.90
N ARG A 196 25.59 -13.19 3.80
CA ARG A 196 25.00 -13.99 2.71
C ARG A 196 25.97 -15.00 2.12
N MET A 197 27.24 -14.63 1.92
CA MET A 197 28.26 -15.56 1.44
C MET A 197 28.54 -16.69 2.42
N LEU A 198 28.54 -16.41 3.74
CA LEU A 198 28.78 -17.43 4.77
C LEU A 198 27.61 -18.39 4.92
N GLU A 199 26.38 -17.89 4.86
CA GLU A 199 25.15 -18.71 4.92
C GLU A 199 25.05 -19.67 3.74
N ASN A 200 25.52 -19.26 2.56
CA ASN A 200 25.56 -20.13 1.38
C ASN A 200 26.70 -21.17 1.40
N CYS A 201 27.65 -21.06 2.33
CA CYS A 201 28.77 -22.00 2.47
C CYS A 201 28.53 -23.11 3.51
N SER A 202 27.49 -22.99 4.35
CA SER A 202 27.15 -23.98 5.39
C SER A 202 26.16 -25.02 4.89
#